data_AF-X1G0E6-F1
#
_entry.id   AF-X1G0E6-F1
#
_cell.length_a   1.000
_cell.length_b   1.000
_cell.length_c   1.000
_cell.angle_alpha   90.00
_cell.angle_beta   90.00
_cell.angle_gamma   90.00
#
_symmetry.space_group_name_H-M   'P 1'
#
loop_
_entity.id
_entity.type
_entity.pdbx_description
1 polymer ?
#
loop_
_entity_poly.entity_id
_entity_poly.type
_entity_poly.pdbx_seq_one_letter_code
_entity_poly.pdbx_strand_id
1 'polypeptide(L)' 'NLNYNKHTVADTKQVSDDCIKKLRTAAEGGGYWLAFGCEIPRELPVNNMKAIMRTLKTSGKYPIQ' A
#
# COMPACT_ATOMS: atom_id res chain seq x y z
N ASN A 1 8.97 8.39 14.62
CA ASN A 1 7.52 8.62 14.75
C ASN A 1 6.77 7.81 13.72
N LEU A 2 6.18 6.68 14.14
CA LEU A 2 5.32 5.88 13.27
C LEU A 2 3.93 6.50 13.26
N ASN A 3 3.48 6.99 12.10
CA ASN A 3 2.10 7.47 11.94
C ASN A 3 1.22 6.30 11.47
N TYR A 4 0.60 5.61 12.42
CA TYR A 4 -0.25 4.44 12.16
C TYR A 4 -1.51 4.78 11.35
N ASN A 5 -1.94 6.04 11.35
CA ASN A 5 -3.15 6.51 10.66
C ASN A 5 -2.82 7.29 9.37
N LYS A 6 -1.59 7.17 8.85
CA LYS A 6 -1.14 7.93 7.67
C LYS A 6 -2.10 7.79 6.48
N HIS A 7 -2.57 6.57 6.19
CA HIS A 7 -3.47 6.30 5.07
C HIS A 7 -4.94 6.64 5.34
N THR A 8 -5.30 6.98 6.58
CA THR A 8 -6.66 7.44 6.93
C THR A 8 -6.90 8.88 6.48
N VAL A 9 -5.86 9.73 6.56
CA VAL A 9 -5.94 11.17 6.25
C VAL A 9 -5.32 11.54 4.88
N ALA A 10 -4.65 10.58 4.23
CA ALA A 10 -4.03 10.78 2.92
C ALA A 10 -5.05 10.69 1.77
N ASP A 11 -4.74 11.33 0.65
CA ASP A 11 -5.48 11.12 -0.60
C ASP A 11 -5.12 9.78 -1.26
N THR A 12 -5.93 9.35 -2.23
CA THR A 12 -5.74 8.06 -2.92
C THR A 12 -4.44 7.97 -3.71
N LYS A 13 -3.90 9.10 -4.18
CA LYS A 13 -2.63 9.15 -4.90
C LYS A 13 -1.47 8.90 -3.94
N GLN A 14 -1.46 9.59 -2.80
CA GLN A 14 -0.47 9.41 -1.74
C GLN A 14 -0.46 7.97 -1.22
N VAL A 15 -1.63 7.36 -1.04
CA VAL A 15 -1.76 5.94 -0.67
C VAL A 15 -1.13 5.02 -1.72
N SER A 16 -1.41 5.28 -3.00
CA SER A 16 -0.87 4.47 -4.11
C SER A 16 0.65 4.63 -4.23
N ASP A 17 1.17 5.85 -4.15
CA ASP A 17 2.60 6.15 -4.21
C ASP A 17 3.36 5.47 -3.06
N ASP A 18 2.78 5.48 -1.85
CA ASP A 18 3.32 4.76 -0.70
C ASP A 18 3.36 3.25 -0.92
N CYS A 19 2.27 2.66 -1.42
CA CYS A 19 2.22 1.23 -1.75
C CYS A 19 3.30 0.86 -2.77
N ILE A 20 3.43 1.64 -3.86
CA ILE A 20 4.46 1.43 -4.89
C ILE A 20 5.86 1.51 -4.29
N LYS A 21 6.12 2.49 -3.42
CA LYS A 21 7.41 2.61 -2.73
C LYS A 21 7.73 1.36 -1.92
N LYS A 22 6.76 0.84 -1.16
CA LYS A 22 6.92 -0.37 -0.35
C LYS A 22 7.14 -1.62 -1.18
N LEU A 23 6.38 -1.77 -2.27
CA LEU A 23 6.56 -2.87 -3.23
C LEU A 23 7.97 -2.87 -3.82
N ARG A 24 8.47 -1.72 -4.27
CA ARG A 24 9.83 -1.58 -4.81
C ARG A 24 10.91 -1.96 -3.81
N THR A 25 10.80 -1.46 -2.57
CA THR A 25 11.73 -1.83 -1.50
C THR A 25 11.70 -3.33 -1.21
N ALA A 26 10.53 -3.96 -1.20
CA ALA A 26 10.43 -5.40 -0.97
C ALA A 26 11.00 -6.23 -2.12
N ALA A 27 10.79 -5.79 -3.37
CA ALA A 27 11.24 -6.49 -4.57
C ALA A 27 12.76 -6.59 -4.71
N GLU A 28 13.53 -5.71 -4.06
CA GLU A 28 15.00 -5.81 -3.97
C GLU A 28 15.46 -7.15 -3.37
N GLY A 29 14.64 -7.75 -2.49
CA GLY A 29 14.93 -9.05 -1.85
C GLY A 29 14.43 -10.28 -2.61
N GLY A 30 13.81 -10.12 -3.79
CA GLY A 30 13.08 -11.20 -4.47
C GLY A 30 11.57 -11.17 -4.18
N GLY A 31 10.86 -12.26 -4.47
CA GLY A 31 9.40 -12.33 -4.35
C GLY A 31 8.86 -11.78 -3.02
N TYR A 32 7.72 -11.09 -3.05
CA TYR A 32 7.21 -10.34 -1.92
C TYR A 32 5.71 -10.56 -1.69
N TRP A 33 5.26 -10.22 -0.49
CA TRP A 33 3.84 -10.13 -0.15
C TRP A 33 3.57 -8.79 0.55
N LEU A 34 2.58 -8.04 0.09
CA LEU A 34 2.13 -6.85 0.79
C LEU A 34 0.96 -7.22 1.73
N ALA A 35 1.07 -6.81 2.98
CA ALA A 35 0.02 -6.95 3.99
C ALA A 35 -0.11 -5.65 4.79
N PHE A 36 -1.25 -5.49 5.46
CA PHE A 36 -1.35 -4.48 6.51
C PHE A 36 -0.48 -4.91 7.69
N GLY A 37 0.24 -3.97 8.30
CA GLY A 37 1.08 -4.26 9.47
C GLY A 37 0.29 -4.46 10.77
N CYS A 38 -1.02 -4.19 10.73
CA CYS A 38 -1.99 -4.31 11.83
C CYS A 38 -3.38 -4.54 11.22
N GLU A 39 -4.43 -4.44 12.04
CA GLU A 39 -5.81 -4.39 11.57
C GLU A 39 -6.07 -3.13 10.73
N ILE A 40 -7.06 -3.23 9.82
CA ILE A 40 -7.53 -2.09 9.05
C ILE A 40 -8.34 -1.17 9.98
N PRO A 41 -7.98 0.12 10.13
CA PRO A 41 -8.74 1.05 10.95
C PRO A 41 -10.17 1.20 10.44
N ARG A 42 -11.15 1.30 11.36
CA ARG A 42 -12.57 1.46 11.02
C ARG A 42 -12.82 2.71 10.17
N GLU A 43 -12.02 3.74 10.39
CA GLU A 43 -12.14 5.05 9.76
C GLU A 43 -11.44 5.13 8.40
N LEU A 44 -10.74 4.07 7.97
CA LEU A 44 -10.03 4.07 6.69
C LEU A 44 -11.03 4.32 5.54
N PRO A 45 -10.86 5.39 4.75
CA PRO A 45 -11.78 5.67 3.66
C PRO A 45 -11.82 4.50 2.65
N VAL A 46 -13.02 4.11 2.22
CA VAL A 46 -13.20 3.03 1.23
C VAL A 46 -12.42 3.28 -0.05
N ASN A 47 -12.30 4.54 -0.47
CA ASN A 47 -11.51 4.91 -1.64
C ASN A 47 -10.01 4.64 -1.47
N ASN A 48 -9.48 4.82 -0.26
CA ASN A 48 -8.08 4.50 0.04
C ASN A 48 -7.87 2.99 0.05
N MET A 49 -8.82 2.22 0.59
CA MET A 49 -8.79 0.75 0.49
C MET A 49 -8.82 0.26 -0.97
N LYS A 50 -9.68 0.85 -1.81
CA LYS A 50 -9.72 0.58 -3.25
C LYS A 50 -8.41 0.96 -3.94
N ALA A 51 -7.79 2.07 -3.55
CA ALA A 51 -6.50 2.51 -4.09
C ALA A 51 -5.37 1.51 -3.77
N ILE A 52 -5.33 0.98 -2.53
CA ILE A 52 -4.40 -0.09 -2.14
C ILE A 52 -4.60 -1.32 -3.02
N MET A 53 -5.83 -1.83 -3.11
CA MET A 53 -6.14 -3.03 -3.88
C MET A 53 -5.85 -2.86 -5.38
N ARG A 54 -6.17 -1.68 -5.94
CA ARG A 54 -5.87 -1.35 -7.34
C ARG A 54 -4.36 -1.33 -7.57
N THR A 55 -3.62 -0.63 -6.72
CA THR A 55 -2.15 -0.54 -6.81
C THR A 55 -1.50 -1.91 -6.74
N LEU A 56 -1.95 -2.78 -5.84
CA LEU A 56 -1.47 -4.16 -5.76
C LEU A 56 -1.74 -4.95 -7.03
N LYS A 57 -2.94 -4.82 -7.60
CA LYS A 57 -3.31 -5.52 -8.83
C LYS A 57 -2.50 -5.06 -10.04
N THR A 58 -2.17 -3.76 -10.12
CA THR A 58 -1.51 -3.17 -11.30
C THR A 58 0.01 -3.15 -11.20
N SER A 59 0.56 -2.94 -10.00
CA SER A 59 1.98 -2.69 -9.78
C SER A 59 2.62 -3.67 -8.80
N GLY A 60 1.82 -4.54 -8.18
CA GLY A 60 2.26 -5.51 -7.19
C GLY A 60 2.59 -6.89 -7.76
N LYS A 61 2.57 -7.11 -9.08
CA LYS A 61 3.02 -8.38 -9.66
C LYS A 61 4.55 -8.48 -9.62
N TYR A 62 5.07 -9.60 -9.14
CA TYR A 62 6.50 -9.92 -9.23
C TYR A 62 6.80 -10.71 -10.51
N PRO A 63 7.92 -10.44 -11.21
CA PRO A 63 8.83 -9.30 -10.99
C PRO A 63 8.10 -7.98 -11.29
N ILE A 64 8.48 -6.91 -10.59
CA ILE A 64 7.91 -5.57 -10.88
C ILE A 64 8.25 -5.23 -12.33
N GLN A 65 7.22 -4.96 -13.12
CA GLN A 65 7.33 -4.53 -14.51
C GLN A 65 7.62 -3.04 -14.63
#